data_AF-A0A8D8LUQ0-F1
#
_entry.id   AF-A0A8D8LUQ0-F1
#
_cell.length_a   1.000
_cell.length_b   1.000
_cell.length_c   1.000
_cell.angle_alpha   90.00
_cell.angle_beta   90.00
_cell.angle_gamma   90.00
#
_symmetry.space_group_name_H-M   'P 1'
#
loop_
_entity.id
_entity.type
_entity.pdbx_description
1 polymer ?
#
loop_
_entity_poly.entity_id
_entity_poly.type
_entity_poly.pdbx_seq_one_letter_code
_entity_poly.pdbx_strand_id
1 'polypeptide(L)'
;MEVVGEGMSVASVQTTLEQNMKETGWDEDLNVIENLVRLLDIEEFPDLQSRLACTQAKLGEGECSICLTMRHSVTMETPVKLCSNDKCASFYHEVCLSKWLQSIPTSDIGFGMVSGKCPLCKTNISCRLVDEDEWE
;
A
#
# COMPACT_ATOMS: atom_id res chain seq x y z
N MET A 1 -5.25 -15.14 4.16
CA MET A 1 -5.31 -13.68 4.30
C MET A 1 -3.89 -13.15 4.17
N GLU A 2 -3.63 -12.17 3.30
CA GLU A 2 -2.31 -11.57 3.11
C GLU A 2 -2.28 -10.21 3.84
N VAL A 3 -1.32 -10.02 4.75
CA VAL A 3 -1.11 -8.75 5.45
C VAL A 3 -0.03 -7.97 4.70
N VAL A 4 -0.32 -6.72 4.33
CA VAL A 4 0.58 -5.87 3.53
C VAL A 4 0.93 -4.61 4.33
N GLY A 5 2.21 -4.24 4.39
CA GLY A 5 2.69 -3.08 5.16
C GLY A 5 4.21 -3.06 5.33
N GLU A 6 4.71 -2.26 6.27
CA GLU A 6 6.15 -2.19 6.59
C GLU A 6 6.59 -3.42 7.40
N GLY A 7 7.77 -3.97 7.12
CA GLY A 7 8.16 -5.32 7.54
C GLY A 7 7.97 -5.63 9.03
N MET A 8 8.34 -4.72 9.94
CA MET A 8 8.18 -4.93 11.38
C MET A 8 6.70 -4.89 11.82
N SER A 9 5.88 -4.03 11.20
CA SER A 9 4.43 -3.98 11.46
C SER A 9 3.70 -5.22 10.93
N VAL A 10 4.10 -5.72 9.76
CA VAL A 10 3.46 -6.90 9.14
C VAL A 10 3.68 -8.15 9.99
N ALA A 11 4.91 -8.38 10.46
CA ALA A 11 5.22 -9.56 11.27
C ALA A 11 4.44 -9.60 12.59
N SER A 12 4.30 -8.44 13.24
CA SER A 12 3.48 -8.30 14.45
C SER A 12 2.02 -8.65 14.19
N VAL A 13 1.40 -8.01 13.19
CA VAL A 13 -0.02 -8.21 12.88
C VAL A 13 -0.29 -9.65 12.42
N GLN A 14 0.61 -10.23 11.62
CA GLN A 14 0.49 -11.60 11.17
C GLN A 14 0.54 -12.60 12.34
N THR A 15 1.43 -12.37 13.31
CA THR A 15 1.53 -13.22 14.51
C THR A 15 0.24 -13.18 15.32
N THR A 16 -0.31 -11.98 15.57
CA THR A 16 -1.59 -11.79 16.28
C THR A 16 -2.74 -12.51 15.59
N LEU A 17 -2.86 -12.33 14.27
CA LEU A 17 -3.89 -12.99 13.47
C LEU A 17 -3.80 -14.53 13.56
N GLU A 18 -2.60 -15.09 13.43
CA GLU A 18 -2.37 -16.53 13.48
C GLU A 18 -2.66 -17.12 14.87
N GLN A 19 -2.35 -16.38 15.94
CA GLN A 19 -2.66 -16.78 17.30
C GLN A 19 -4.17 -16.77 17.55
N ASN A 20 -4.86 -15.66 17.26
CA ASN A 20 -6.29 -15.51 17.50
C ASN A 20 -7.12 -16.47 16.65
N MET A 21 -6.69 -16.75 15.41
CA MET A 21 -7.31 -17.77 14.57
C MET A 21 -7.24 -19.18 15.18
N LYS A 22 -6.17 -19.51 15.93
CA LYS A 22 -6.04 -20.80 16.62
C LYS A 22 -6.83 -20.86 17.93
N GLU A 23 -6.86 -19.77 18.69
CA GLU A 23 -7.48 -19.72 20.00
C GLU A 23 -9.01 -19.56 19.94
N THR A 24 -9.49 -18.58 19.18
CA THR A 24 -10.92 -18.28 19.09
C THR A 24 -11.55 -18.76 17.79
N GLY A 25 -10.77 -18.87 16.73
CA GLY A 25 -11.29 -19.20 15.40
C GLY A 25 -12.17 -18.09 14.82
N TRP A 26 -12.78 -18.41 13.69
CA TRP A 26 -13.79 -17.58 13.05
C TRP A 26 -15.16 -17.82 13.70
N ASP A 27 -15.88 -16.75 14.00
CA ASP A 27 -17.20 -16.79 14.63
C ASP A 27 -18.29 -16.58 13.57
N GLU A 28 -19.12 -17.60 13.31
CA GLU A 28 -20.17 -17.52 12.27
C GLU A 28 -21.34 -16.59 12.67
N ASP A 29 -21.48 -16.25 13.95
CA ASP A 29 -22.51 -15.36 14.44
C ASP A 29 -22.12 -13.87 14.29
N LEU A 30 -20.84 -13.59 14.05
CA LEU A 30 -20.31 -12.24 13.83
C LEU A 30 -20.18 -11.92 12.34
N ASN A 31 -20.32 -10.64 12.00
CA ASN A 31 -20.05 -10.21 10.63
C ASN A 31 -18.53 -10.23 10.33
N VAL A 32 -18.19 -10.07 9.04
CA VAL A 32 -16.79 -10.11 8.59
C VAL A 32 -15.93 -9.06 9.30
N ILE A 33 -16.44 -7.84 9.47
CA ILE A 33 -15.68 -6.74 10.09
C ILE A 33 -15.45 -7.03 11.58
N GLU A 34 -16.48 -7.46 12.31
CA GLU A 34 -16.39 -7.82 13.73
C GLU A 34 -15.39 -8.96 13.96
N ASN A 35 -15.43 -9.98 13.11
CA ASN A 35 -14.45 -11.06 13.12
C ASN A 35 -13.03 -10.52 12.91
N LEU A 36 -12.82 -9.65 11.93
CA LEU A 36 -11.50 -9.10 11.64
C LEU A 36 -11.00 -8.18 12.77
N VAL A 37 -11.86 -7.36 13.37
CA VAL A 37 -11.53 -6.51 14.53
C VAL A 37 -11.05 -7.37 15.70
N ARG A 38 -11.81 -8.44 16.00
CA ARG A 38 -11.46 -9.41 17.05
C ARG A 38 -10.16 -10.17 16.75
N LEU A 39 -10.00 -10.65 15.51
CA LEU A 39 -8.85 -11.45 15.12
C LEU A 39 -7.56 -10.62 15.02
N LEU A 40 -7.66 -9.34 14.64
CA LEU A 40 -6.52 -8.42 14.56
C LEU A 40 -6.21 -7.73 15.89
N ASP A 41 -7.04 -7.92 16.92
CA ASP A 41 -6.93 -7.26 18.23
C ASP A 41 -6.85 -5.72 18.11
N ILE A 42 -7.78 -5.16 17.34
CA ILE A 42 -7.94 -3.71 17.16
C ILE A 42 -9.29 -3.25 17.70
N GLU A 43 -9.43 -1.98 18.07
CA GLU A 43 -10.72 -1.42 18.51
C GLU A 43 -11.62 -1.09 17.31
N GLU A 44 -11.05 -0.50 16.27
CA GLU A 44 -11.75 -0.13 15.04
C GLU A 44 -10.80 -0.07 13.84
N PHE A 45 -11.34 -0.25 12.64
CA PHE A 45 -10.57 -0.04 11.42
C PHE A 45 -10.30 1.46 11.20
N PRO A 46 -9.09 1.84 10.76
CA PRO A 46 -8.78 3.23 10.50
C PRO A 46 -9.70 3.79 9.42
N ASP A 47 -10.41 4.86 9.76
CA ASP A 47 -11.28 5.56 8.82
C ASP A 47 -10.46 6.36 7.80
N LEU A 48 -10.99 6.48 6.57
CA LEU A 48 -10.31 7.19 5.48
C LEU A 48 -10.08 8.67 5.82
N GLN A 49 -11.01 9.33 6.53
CA GLN A 49 -10.86 10.75 6.90
C GLN A 49 -9.79 10.96 7.97
N SER A 50 -9.56 9.99 8.84
CA SER A 50 -8.48 10.07 9.85
C SER A 50 -7.08 10.11 9.20
N ARG A 51 -6.89 9.44 8.05
CA ARG A 51 -5.61 9.44 7.32
C ARG A 51 -5.38 10.72 6.51
N LEU A 52 -6.45 11.33 6.00
CA LEU A 52 -6.41 12.55 5.20
C LEU A 52 -6.08 13.79 6.05
N ALA A 53 -6.49 13.81 7.33
CA ALA A 53 -6.20 14.92 8.24
C ALA A 53 -4.69 15.09 8.57
N CYS A 54 -3.88 14.04 8.40
CA CYS A 54 -2.46 14.06 8.74
C CYS A 54 -1.54 14.57 7.61
N THR A 55 -2.05 14.74 6.38
CA THR A 55 -1.20 15.09 5.23
C THR A 55 -1.51 16.50 4.72
N GLN A 56 -0.66 17.48 5.06
CA GLN A 56 -0.61 18.79 4.38
C GLN A 56 -0.01 18.67 2.95
N ALA A 57 -0.47 17.72 2.14
CA ALA A 57 0.06 17.51 0.80
C ALA A 57 -0.53 18.55 -0.17
N LYS A 58 0.35 19.21 -0.94
CA LYS A 58 0.01 20.25 -1.95
C LYS A 58 -0.51 19.69 -3.29
N LEU A 59 -0.65 18.36 -3.39
CA LEU A 59 -1.25 17.65 -4.52
C LEU A 59 -2.66 17.24 -4.12
N GLY A 60 -3.59 17.14 -5.09
CA GLY A 60 -4.97 16.75 -4.83
C GLY A 60 -5.02 15.51 -3.96
N GLU A 61 -5.78 15.59 -2.87
CA GLU A 61 -5.85 14.57 -1.84
C GLU A 61 -6.04 13.18 -2.47
N GLY A 62 -5.06 12.28 -2.30
CA GLY A 62 -5.09 10.89 -2.78
C GLY A 62 -4.85 10.68 -4.28
N GLU A 63 -4.45 11.71 -5.04
CA GLU A 63 -4.10 11.55 -6.47
C GLU A 63 -2.69 10.97 -6.65
N CYS A 64 -2.49 10.24 -7.75
CA CYS A 64 -1.16 9.73 -8.09
C CYS A 64 -0.23 10.88 -8.46
N SER A 65 0.93 10.96 -7.83
CA SER A 65 1.94 11.99 -8.07
C SER A 65 2.72 11.84 -9.38
N ILE A 66 2.30 10.93 -10.28
CA ILE A 66 2.88 10.73 -11.62
C ILE A 66 1.86 11.10 -12.69
N CYS A 67 0.69 10.44 -12.71
CA CYS A 67 -0.34 10.67 -13.72
C CYS A 67 -1.36 11.75 -13.32
N LEU A 68 -1.31 12.23 -12.07
CA LEU A 68 -2.20 13.26 -11.52
C LEU A 68 -3.69 12.88 -11.57
N THR A 69 -4.00 11.58 -11.50
CA THR A 69 -5.37 11.10 -11.42
C THR A 69 -5.60 10.26 -10.17
N MET A 70 -6.85 10.26 -9.69
CA MET A 70 -7.31 9.39 -8.60
C MET A 70 -7.53 7.94 -9.07
N ARG A 71 -7.99 7.73 -10.31
CA ARG A 71 -8.12 6.40 -10.90
C ARG A 71 -7.24 6.31 -12.13
N HIS A 72 -6.45 5.25 -12.21
CA HIS A 72 -5.65 4.99 -13.41
C HIS A 72 -6.59 4.71 -14.59
N SER A 73 -6.27 5.23 -15.77
CA SER A 73 -7.20 5.22 -16.92
C SER A 73 -7.47 3.83 -17.50
N VAL A 74 -6.56 2.87 -17.27
CA VAL A 74 -6.65 1.51 -17.82
C VAL A 74 -7.05 0.52 -16.75
N THR A 75 -6.25 0.44 -15.68
CA THR A 75 -6.44 -0.53 -14.59
C THR A 75 -7.53 -0.12 -13.59
N MET A 76 -8.02 1.13 -13.67
CA MET A 76 -8.99 1.70 -12.72
C MET A 76 -8.53 1.69 -11.26
N GLU A 77 -7.25 1.37 -11.00
CA GLU A 77 -6.67 1.29 -9.66
C GLU A 77 -6.57 2.69 -9.02
N THR A 78 -6.59 2.73 -7.69
CA THR A 78 -6.36 3.96 -6.89
C THR A 78 -4.93 3.99 -6.35
N PRO A 79 -4.36 5.16 -6.02
CA PRO A 79 -2.97 5.27 -5.54
C PRO A 79 -2.82 4.68 -4.14
N VAL A 80 -2.38 3.43 -4.06
CA VAL A 80 -2.19 2.73 -2.79
C VAL A 80 -0.73 2.72 -2.31
N LYS A 81 0.24 3.07 -3.16
CA LYS A 81 1.65 3.11 -2.77
C LYS A 81 1.99 4.47 -2.21
N LEU A 82 2.36 4.50 -0.93
CA LEU A 82 2.86 5.69 -0.26
C LEU A 82 4.38 5.69 -0.24
N CYS A 83 4.98 6.87 -0.35
CA CYS A 83 6.40 7.03 -0.07
C CYS A 83 6.70 6.76 1.42
N SER A 84 7.76 6.00 1.70
CA SER A 84 8.22 5.71 3.08
C SER A 84 8.75 6.93 3.85
N ASN A 85 8.83 8.09 3.22
CA ASN A 85 9.22 9.34 3.89
C ASN A 85 7.95 10.08 4.34
N ASP A 86 7.72 10.15 5.64
CA ASP A 86 6.54 10.80 6.24
C ASP A 86 6.38 12.27 5.82
N LYS A 87 7.48 12.96 5.50
CA LYS A 87 7.46 14.36 5.04
C LYS A 87 7.10 14.51 3.56
N CYS A 88 7.13 13.42 2.80
CA CYS A 88 6.86 13.41 1.36
C CYS A 88 5.37 13.26 1.07
N ALA A 89 4.71 12.33 1.77
CA ALA A 89 3.27 12.04 1.66
C ALA A 89 2.77 11.91 0.20
N SER A 90 3.61 11.39 -0.72
CA SER A 90 3.24 11.16 -2.11
C SER A 90 2.59 9.79 -2.28
N PHE A 91 1.56 9.76 -3.14
CA PHE A 91 0.81 8.57 -3.49
C PHE A 91 1.08 8.17 -4.94
N TYR A 92 1.11 6.87 -5.21
CA TYR A 92 1.32 6.34 -6.54
C TYR A 92 0.39 5.16 -6.82
N HIS A 93 -0.14 5.09 -8.05
CA HIS A 93 -0.61 3.82 -8.62
C HIS A 93 0.57 2.85 -8.71
N GLU A 94 0.31 1.55 -8.52
CA GLU A 94 1.38 0.56 -8.53
C GLU A 94 2.00 0.48 -9.93
N VAL A 95 1.18 0.52 -10.98
CA VAL A 95 1.63 0.54 -12.38
C VAL A 95 2.45 1.79 -12.71
N CYS A 96 1.99 2.98 -12.30
CA CYS A 96 2.70 4.22 -12.59
C CYS A 96 4.09 4.25 -11.94
N LEU A 97 4.19 3.84 -10.68
CA LEU A 97 5.48 3.81 -9.98
C LEU A 97 6.41 2.74 -10.55
N SER A 98 5.87 1.56 -10.85
CA SER A 98 6.66 0.46 -11.43
C SER A 98 7.27 0.87 -12.76
N LYS A 99 6.46 1.38 -13.69
CA LYS A 99 6.92 1.87 -15.00
C LYS A 99 7.94 3.01 -14.87
N TRP A 100 7.71 3.93 -13.94
CA TRP A 100 8.66 5.00 -13.65
C TRP A 100 10.02 4.44 -13.19
N LEU A 101 10.04 3.55 -12.22
CA LEU A 101 11.29 2.99 -11.69
C LEU A 101 12.01 2.12 -12.72
N GLN A 102 11.29 1.34 -13.52
CA GLN A 102 11.86 0.54 -14.62
C GLN A 102 12.55 1.42 -15.68
N SER A 103 12.07 2.65 -15.88
CA SER A 103 12.71 3.60 -16.82
C SER A 103 14.05 4.18 -16.33
N ILE A 104 14.43 3.95 -15.07
CA ILE A 104 15.66 4.48 -14.47
C ILE A 104 16.74 3.40 -14.45
N PRO A 105 17.90 3.60 -15.11
CA PRO A 105 18.97 2.59 -15.18
C PRO A 105 19.58 2.18 -13.84
N THR A 106 19.49 3.04 -12.82
CA THR A 106 20.01 2.77 -11.47
C THR A 106 19.00 2.08 -10.56
N SER A 107 17.81 1.76 -11.05
CA SER A 107 16.84 0.99 -10.28
C SER A 107 17.27 -0.47 -10.18
N ASP A 108 16.99 -1.05 -9.02
CA ASP A 108 17.24 -2.46 -8.74
C ASP A 108 15.95 -3.25 -9.01
N ILE A 109 16.03 -4.26 -9.86
CA ILE A 109 14.91 -5.11 -10.24
C ILE A 109 15.26 -6.54 -9.85
N GLY A 110 14.43 -7.15 -9.01
CA GLY A 110 14.64 -8.51 -8.53
C GLY A 110 13.47 -9.03 -7.70
N PHE A 111 13.27 -10.35 -7.71
CA PHE A 111 12.24 -11.03 -6.91
C PHE A 111 10.80 -10.51 -7.12
N GLY A 112 10.46 -10.08 -8.33
CA GLY A 112 9.13 -9.50 -8.63
C GLY A 112 8.91 -8.11 -8.03
N MET A 113 9.98 -7.43 -7.64
CA MET A 113 9.96 -6.06 -7.12
C MET A 113 10.91 -5.16 -7.91
N VAL A 114 10.61 -3.87 -7.93
CA VAL A 114 11.49 -2.82 -8.41
C VAL A 114 11.72 -1.79 -7.32
N SER A 115 12.98 -1.43 -7.09
CA SER A 115 13.43 -0.50 -6.06
C SER A 115 14.23 0.63 -6.68
N GLY A 116 14.02 1.85 -6.20
CA GLY A 116 14.77 3.01 -6.66
C GLY A 116 14.50 4.23 -5.81
N LYS A 117 14.46 5.41 -6.44
CA LYS A 117 14.27 6.69 -5.75
C LYS A 117 12.87 7.23 -6.00
N CYS A 118 12.20 7.66 -4.93
CA CYS A 118 10.91 8.35 -4.98
C CYS A 118 10.98 9.53 -5.97
N PRO A 119 10.03 9.63 -6.92
CA PRO A 119 10.00 10.73 -7.89
C PRO A 119 10.06 12.12 -7.24
N LEU A 120 9.42 12.28 -6.07
CA LEU A 120 9.25 13.56 -5.38
C LEU A 120 10.42 13.88 -4.42
N CYS A 121 10.66 13.05 -3.40
CA CYS A 121 11.64 13.36 -2.34
C CYS A 121 13.00 12.67 -2.49
N LYS A 122 13.16 11.79 -3.49
CA LYS A 122 14.38 11.00 -3.75
C LYS A 122 14.79 10.05 -2.60
N THR A 123 13.95 9.81 -1.60
CA THR A 123 14.13 8.71 -0.63
C THR A 123 13.95 7.36 -1.34
N ASN A 124 14.51 6.28 -0.80
CA ASN A 124 14.29 4.95 -1.34
C ASN A 124 12.79 4.59 -1.33
N ILE A 125 12.34 3.95 -2.38
CA ILE A 125 10.98 3.42 -2.53
C ILE A 125 11.03 2.14 -3.34
N SER A 126 10.10 1.22 -3.08
CA SER A 126 9.94 -0.02 -3.82
C SER A 126 8.48 -0.34 -4.07
N CYS A 127 8.21 -1.08 -5.14
CA CYS A 127 6.87 -1.59 -5.47
C CYS A 127 6.97 -2.93 -6.19
N ARG A 128 5.82 -3.59 -6.42
CA ARG A 128 5.79 -4.80 -7.26
C ARG A 128 6.19 -4.42 -8.68
N LEU A 129 6.94 -5.32 -9.31
CA LEU A 129 7.20 -5.25 -10.74
C LEU A 129 5.87 -5.55 -11.45
N VAL A 130 5.48 -4.67 -12.38
CA VAL A 130 4.33 -4.88 -13.26
C VAL A 130 4.87 -4.87 -14.68
N ASP A 131 4.67 -5.98 -15.39
CA ASP A 131 5.09 -6.14 -16.77
C ASP A 131 4.05 -5.51 -17.71
N GLU A 132 4.49 -4.87 -18.79
CA GLU A 132 3.58 -4.22 -19.76
C GLU A 132 2.70 -5.25 -20.50
N ASP A 133 3.13 -6.51 -20.57
CA ASP A 133 2.45 -7.61 -21.28
C ASP A 133 1.18 -8.13 -20.57
N GLU A 134 0.87 -7.69 -19.35
CA GLU A 134 -0.34 -8.13 -18.63
C GLU A 134 -1.64 -7.48 -19.14
N TRP A 135 -1.54 -6.45 -20.00
CA TRP A 135 -2.69 -5.61 -20.36
C TRP A 135 -2.85 -5.34 -21.88
N GLU A 136 -2.14 -6.09 -22.73
CA GLU A 136 -2.39 -6.16 -24.19
C GLU A 136 -3.49 -7.17 -24.56
#